data_AF-S8FD51-F1
#
_entry.id   AF-S8FD51-F1
#
_cell.length_a   1.000
_cell.length_b   1.000
_cell.length_c   1.000
_cell.angle_alpha   90.00
_cell.angle_beta   90.00
_cell.angle_gamma   90.00
#
_symmetry.space_group_name_H-M   'P 1'
#
loop_
_entity.id
_entity.type
_entity.pdbx_description
1 polymer ?
#
loop_
_entity_poly.entity_id
_entity_poly.type
_entity_poly.pdbx_seq_one_letter_code
_entity_poly.pdbx_strand_id
1 'polypeptide(L)'
;PLPAPIRSNPTAQPCSLAERLSAPTPCSLPDFKKKSTKEVVGILEKKVHTTIEHYQAIFDKKYLFELLLGDSQRALHRFTDQLNWVSDNFDKADNWSKQQHNSILWACHCVGTIEFSTKEEPLVKRFRKVTKDLTSIANGGYLDWISL
;
A
#
# COMPACT_ATOMS: atom_id res chain seq x y z
N PRO A 1 48.86 7.05 -18.24
CA PRO A 1 47.74 6.07 -18.24
C PRO A 1 46.80 6.33 -17.05
N LEU A 2 45.53 6.62 -17.35
CA LEU A 2 44.45 6.90 -16.39
C LEU A 2 43.94 5.60 -15.71
N PRO A 3 43.21 5.76 -14.60
CA PRO A 3 41.86 5.21 -14.52
C PRO A 3 40.83 6.32 -14.38
N ALA A 4 39.79 6.25 -15.23
CA ALA A 4 38.68 7.19 -15.27
C ALA A 4 37.72 7.01 -14.07
N PRO A 5 36.98 8.07 -13.65
CA PRO A 5 35.91 7.93 -12.67
C PRO A 5 34.72 7.18 -13.29
N ILE A 6 34.25 6.13 -12.63
CA ILE A 6 33.05 5.40 -13.02
C ILE A 6 31.83 6.30 -12.76
N ARG A 7 31.19 6.70 -13.85
CA ARG A 7 29.88 7.35 -13.91
C ARG A 7 28.84 6.39 -13.34
N SER A 8 28.37 6.62 -12.13
CA SER A 8 27.15 5.98 -11.62
C SER A 8 25.95 6.68 -12.26
N ASN A 9 25.35 6.02 -13.25
CA ASN A 9 24.16 6.50 -13.96
C ASN A 9 22.95 6.63 -13.02
N PRO A 10 22.04 7.59 -13.26
CA PRO A 10 20.83 7.78 -12.48
C PRO A 10 19.70 6.93 -13.05
N THR A 11 19.32 5.81 -12.45
CA THR A 11 18.09 5.11 -12.88
C THR A 11 17.49 4.24 -11.77
N ALA A 12 16.57 4.82 -11.02
CA ALA A 12 15.42 4.10 -10.49
C ALA A 12 14.24 5.05 -10.58
N GLN A 13 13.75 5.25 -11.81
CA GLN A 13 12.39 5.76 -11.97
C GLN A 13 11.45 4.75 -11.29
N PRO A 14 10.45 5.20 -10.51
CA PRO A 14 9.41 4.31 -10.04
C PRO A 14 8.76 3.66 -11.27
N CYS A 15 8.81 2.33 -11.37
CA CYS A 15 8.09 1.62 -12.43
C CYS A 15 6.64 2.09 -12.46
N SER A 16 6.15 2.40 -13.66
CA SER A 16 4.78 2.83 -13.85
C SER A 16 3.81 1.74 -13.37
N LEU A 17 2.62 2.13 -12.91
CA LEU A 17 1.57 1.20 -12.47
C LEU A 17 1.27 0.15 -13.56
N ALA A 18 1.33 0.55 -14.84
CA ALA A 18 1.19 -0.34 -15.99
C ALA A 18 2.31 -1.39 -16.10
N GLU A 19 3.58 -1.04 -15.84
CA GLU A 19 4.70 -1.98 -15.83
C GLU A 19 4.63 -2.96 -14.66
N ARG A 20 4.19 -2.50 -13.48
CA ARG A 20 4.04 -3.37 -12.29
C ARG A 20 2.92 -4.40 -12.48
N LEU A 21 1.87 -4.04 -13.22
CA LEU A 21 0.78 -4.96 -13.60
C LEU A 21 1.14 -5.87 -14.78
N SER A 22 2.09 -5.48 -15.63
CA SER A 22 2.50 -6.24 -16.83
C SER A 22 3.72 -7.13 -16.62
N ALA A 23 4.47 -6.93 -15.54
CA ALA A 23 5.61 -7.77 -15.19
C ALA A 23 5.13 -9.19 -14.84
N PRO A 24 5.62 -10.25 -15.51
CA PRO A 24 5.24 -11.62 -15.23
C PRO A 24 5.93 -12.06 -13.94
N THR A 25 5.35 -11.71 -12.79
CA THR A 25 5.73 -12.33 -11.52
C THR A 25 4.72 -13.44 -11.25
N PRO A 26 5.09 -14.74 -11.36
CA PRO A 26 4.23 -15.82 -10.95
C PRO A 26 4.28 -15.94 -9.42
N CYS A 27 3.84 -14.90 -8.71
CA CYS A 27 3.32 -15.10 -7.37
C CYS A 27 1.89 -15.58 -7.57
N SER A 28 1.72 -16.90 -7.56
CA SER A 28 0.41 -17.55 -7.49
C SER A 28 -0.39 -16.87 -6.39
N LEU A 29 -1.31 -15.98 -6.76
CA LEU A 29 -2.42 -15.62 -5.91
C LEU A 29 -3.08 -16.93 -5.45
N PRO A 30 -3.61 -17.01 -4.22
CA PRO A 30 -4.35 -18.19 -3.80
C PRO A 30 -5.40 -18.49 -4.87
N ASP A 31 -5.28 -19.67 -5.47
CA ASP A 31 -6.10 -20.08 -6.60
C ASP A 31 -7.56 -19.99 -6.16
N PHE A 32 -8.27 -18.97 -6.68
CA PHE A 32 -9.67 -18.71 -6.39
C PHE A 32 -10.51 -19.76 -7.12
N LYS A 33 -10.33 -21.04 -6.75
CA LYS A 33 -11.26 -22.10 -7.13
C LYS A 33 -12.65 -21.71 -6.63
N LYS A 34 -13.50 -21.25 -7.56
CA LYS A 34 -14.95 -21.01 -7.45
C LYS A 34 -15.41 -20.40 -6.11
N LYS A 35 -14.81 -19.29 -5.68
CA LYS A 35 -15.45 -18.44 -4.65
C LYS A 35 -16.56 -17.64 -5.31
N SER A 36 -17.72 -17.55 -4.65
CA SER A 36 -18.79 -16.66 -5.11
C SER A 36 -18.33 -15.20 -5.02
N THR A 37 -18.88 -14.31 -5.86
CA THR A 37 -18.59 -12.86 -5.81
C THR A 37 -18.75 -12.32 -4.38
N LYS A 38 -19.78 -12.77 -3.66
CA LYS A 38 -20.05 -12.42 -2.28
C LYS A 38 -18.92 -12.81 -1.31
N GLU A 39 -18.32 -14.00 -1.48
CA GLU A 39 -17.17 -14.41 -0.68
C GLU A 39 -15.91 -13.61 -1.01
N VAL A 40 -15.71 -13.25 -2.28
CA VAL A 40 -14.58 -12.41 -2.69
C VAL A 40 -14.70 -11.01 -2.06
N VAL A 41 -15.89 -10.42 -2.10
CA VAL A 41 -16.19 -9.13 -1.48
C VAL A 41 -15.99 -9.19 0.04
N GLY A 42 -16.52 -10.22 0.72
CA GLY A 42 -16.34 -10.36 2.16
C GLY A 42 -14.87 -10.58 2.61
N ILE A 43 -14.04 -11.21 1.76
CA ILE A 43 -12.59 -11.29 2.01
C ILE A 43 -11.92 -9.92 1.82
N LEU A 44 -12.33 -9.19 0.78
CA LEU A 44 -11.80 -7.86 0.49
C LEU A 44 -12.13 -6.87 1.61
N GLU A 45 -13.37 -6.90 2.10
CA GLU A 45 -13.85 -6.08 3.23
C GLU A 45 -13.00 -6.30 4.48
N LYS A 46 -12.79 -7.56 4.87
CA LYS A 46 -11.91 -7.88 6.02
C LYS A 46 -10.49 -7.35 5.84
N LYS A 47 -9.94 -7.45 4.63
CA LYS A 47 -8.59 -6.97 4.31
C LYS A 47 -8.50 -5.45 4.38
N VAL A 48 -9.49 -4.74 3.83
CA VAL A 48 -9.56 -3.27 3.90
C VAL A 48 -9.68 -2.83 5.36
N HIS A 49 -10.58 -3.45 6.12
CA HIS A 49 -10.75 -3.14 7.55
C HIS A 49 -9.44 -3.33 8.35
N THR A 50 -8.79 -4.49 8.20
CA THR A 50 -7.49 -4.76 8.86
C THR A 50 -6.42 -3.74 8.44
N THR A 51 -6.44 -3.33 7.18
CA THR A 51 -5.51 -2.31 6.66
C THR A 51 -5.77 -0.96 7.30
N ILE A 52 -7.03 -0.55 7.46
CA ILE A 52 -7.42 0.68 8.16
C ILE A 52 -6.95 0.63 9.62
N GLU A 53 -7.13 -0.49 10.32
CA GLU A 53 -6.65 -0.66 11.70
C GLU A 53 -5.12 -0.49 11.81
N HIS A 54 -4.36 -1.02 10.84
CA HIS A 54 -2.91 -0.81 10.78
C HIS A 54 -2.54 0.67 10.63
N TYR A 55 -3.26 1.42 9.79
CA TYR A 55 -3.05 2.87 9.64
C TYR A 55 -3.45 3.62 10.92
N GLN A 56 -4.55 3.24 11.57
CA GLN A 56 -4.97 3.83 12.83
C GLN A 56 -3.88 3.67 13.91
N ALA A 57 -3.26 2.49 14.01
CA ALA A 57 -2.16 2.25 14.95
C ALA A 57 -0.93 3.16 14.70
N ILE A 58 -0.73 3.60 13.46
CA ILE A 58 0.30 4.59 13.09
C ILE A 58 -0.11 6.00 13.53
N PHE A 59 -1.35 6.41 13.25
CA PHE A 59 -1.87 7.72 13.65
C PHE A 59 -1.99 7.91 15.16
N ASP A 60 -2.29 6.84 15.90
CA ASP A 60 -2.34 6.83 17.36
C ASP A 60 -0.98 7.19 17.99
N LYS A 61 0.13 7.01 17.27
CA LYS A 61 1.45 7.50 17.65
C LYS A 61 1.66 8.94 17.20
N LYS A 62 0.74 9.83 17.56
CA LYS A 62 0.69 11.24 17.14
C LYS A 62 2.05 11.96 17.22
N TYR A 63 2.75 11.85 18.35
CA TYR A 63 4.06 12.49 18.54
C TYR A 63 5.15 11.97 17.59
N LEU A 64 5.07 10.73 17.10
CA LEU A 64 5.98 10.20 16.08
C LEU A 64 5.50 10.55 14.68
N PHE A 65 4.19 10.57 14.47
CA PHE A 65 3.58 10.93 13.20
C PHE A 65 3.86 12.39 12.83
N GLU A 66 3.79 13.30 13.80
CA GLU A 66 4.12 14.73 13.63
C GLU A 66 5.59 14.97 13.26
N LEU A 67 6.49 14.01 13.53
CA LEU A 67 7.90 14.06 13.13
C LEU A 67 8.14 13.64 11.68
N LEU A 68 7.13 13.14 10.98
CA LEU A 68 7.24 12.79 9.57
C LEU A 68 7.29 14.05 8.70
N LEU A 69 7.91 13.95 7.52
CA LEU A 69 7.85 15.02 6.52
C LEU A 69 6.40 15.25 6.07
N GLY A 70 6.05 16.51 5.79
CA GLY A 70 4.69 16.89 5.41
C GLY A 70 4.15 16.09 4.22
N ASP A 71 4.98 15.78 3.23
CA ASP A 71 4.60 14.97 2.07
C ASP A 71 4.21 13.54 2.45
N SER A 72 4.96 12.93 3.38
CA SER A 72 4.64 11.59 3.91
C SER A 72 3.34 11.62 4.69
N GLN A 73 3.12 12.63 5.54
CA GLN A 73 1.86 12.78 6.27
C GLN A 73 0.67 12.89 5.31
N ARG A 74 0.76 13.78 4.30
CA ARG A 74 -0.30 13.95 3.29
C ARG A 74 -0.58 12.66 2.52
N ALA A 75 0.45 11.93 2.10
CA ALA A 75 0.28 10.67 1.39
C ALA A 75 -0.44 9.62 2.25
N LEU A 76 -0.07 9.50 3.53
CA LEU A 76 -0.69 8.55 4.46
C LEU A 76 -2.16 8.91 4.77
N HIS A 77 -2.46 10.20 4.97
CA HIS A 77 -3.83 10.68 5.13
C HIS A 77 -4.68 10.39 3.89
N ARG A 78 -4.23 10.84 2.71
CA ARG A 78 -4.92 10.59 1.44
C ARG A 78 -5.25 9.11 1.24
N PHE A 79 -4.27 8.23 1.49
CA PHE A 79 -4.48 6.80 1.30
C PHE A 79 -5.46 6.22 2.31
N THR A 80 -5.48 6.71 3.55
CA THR A 80 -6.47 6.31 4.55
C THR A 80 -7.87 6.78 4.15
N ASP A 81 -8.00 8.01 3.66
CA ASP A 81 -9.28 8.53 3.18
C ASP A 81 -9.81 7.67 2.01
N GLN A 82 -8.93 7.25 1.11
CA GLN A 82 -9.27 6.31 0.02
C GLN A 82 -9.68 4.93 0.54
N LEU A 83 -9.00 4.38 1.56
CA LEU A 83 -9.40 3.13 2.20
C LEU A 83 -10.75 3.22 2.90
N ASN A 84 -11.02 4.32 3.60
CA ASN A 84 -12.30 4.60 4.22
C ASN A 84 -13.40 4.69 3.16
N TRP A 85 -13.16 5.38 2.05
CA TRP A 85 -14.10 5.43 0.93
C TRP A 85 -14.42 4.04 0.38
N VAL A 86 -13.40 3.18 0.22
CA VAL A 86 -13.61 1.78 -0.19
C VAL A 86 -14.50 1.06 0.82
N SER A 87 -14.22 1.21 2.12
CA SER A 87 -15.02 0.62 3.21
C SER A 87 -16.47 1.07 3.15
N ASP A 88 -16.72 2.35 2.89
CA ASP A 88 -18.06 2.94 2.86
C ASP A 88 -18.86 2.60 1.59
N ASN A 89 -18.20 2.08 0.54
CA ASN A 89 -18.83 1.79 -0.76
C ASN A 89 -18.83 0.29 -1.12
N PHE A 90 -18.63 -0.60 -0.15
CA PHE A 90 -18.70 -2.05 -0.41
C PHE A 90 -20.07 -2.53 -0.89
N ASP A 91 -21.15 -1.79 -0.61
CA ASP A 91 -22.49 -2.02 -1.17
C ASP A 91 -22.51 -1.96 -2.71
N LYS A 92 -21.58 -1.21 -3.31
CA LYS A 92 -21.40 -1.05 -4.75
C LYS A 92 -20.26 -1.92 -5.30
N ALA A 93 -19.66 -2.79 -4.50
CA ALA A 93 -18.48 -3.55 -4.90
C ALA A 93 -18.72 -4.44 -6.11
N ASP A 94 -19.95 -4.91 -6.31
CA ASP A 94 -20.33 -5.69 -7.50
C ASP A 94 -20.22 -4.89 -8.81
N ASN A 95 -20.28 -3.55 -8.75
CA ASN A 95 -20.12 -2.66 -9.90
C ASN A 95 -18.66 -2.28 -10.18
N TRP A 96 -17.74 -2.61 -9.27
CA TRP A 96 -16.33 -2.32 -9.49
C TRP A 96 -15.77 -3.27 -10.55
N SER A 97 -14.97 -2.69 -11.45
CA SER A 97 -14.19 -3.47 -12.40
C SER A 97 -13.24 -4.43 -11.69
N LYS A 98 -12.89 -5.52 -12.37
CA LYS A 98 -11.86 -6.46 -11.89
C LYS A 98 -10.53 -5.76 -11.56
N GLN A 99 -10.18 -4.70 -12.30
CA GLN A 99 -8.98 -3.92 -12.05
C GLN A 99 -9.07 -3.18 -10.70
N GLN A 100 -10.20 -2.56 -10.38
CA GLN A 100 -10.39 -1.88 -9.09
C GLN A 100 -10.30 -2.85 -7.91
N HIS A 101 -10.98 -4.01 -8.01
CA HIS A 101 -10.87 -5.09 -7.02
C HIS A 101 -9.41 -5.53 -6.79
N ASN A 102 -8.70 -5.80 -7.89
CA ASN A 102 -7.30 -6.21 -7.81
C ASN A 102 -6.41 -5.12 -7.22
N SER A 103 -6.64 -3.85 -7.59
CA SER A 103 -5.88 -2.73 -7.04
C SER A 103 -6.06 -2.59 -5.54
N ILE A 104 -7.30 -2.70 -5.02
CA ILE A 104 -7.57 -2.68 -3.57
C ILE A 104 -6.90 -3.88 -2.89
N LEU A 105 -7.01 -5.07 -3.48
CA LEU A 105 -6.39 -6.28 -2.94
C LEU A 105 -4.87 -6.15 -2.84
N TRP A 106 -4.23 -5.62 -3.89
CA TRP A 106 -2.79 -5.37 -3.93
C TRP A 106 -2.36 -4.32 -2.91
N ALA A 107 -3.10 -3.22 -2.79
CA ALA A 107 -2.88 -2.20 -1.77
C ALA A 107 -2.86 -2.83 -0.37
N CYS A 108 -3.91 -3.56 -0.01
CA CYS A 108 -4.02 -4.24 1.30
C CYS A 108 -2.91 -5.29 1.50
N HIS A 109 -2.59 -6.05 0.45
CA HIS A 109 -1.50 -7.04 0.51
C HIS A 109 -0.16 -6.38 0.79
N CYS A 110 0.20 -5.33 0.06
CA CYS A 110 1.46 -4.61 0.26
C CYS A 110 1.56 -4.05 1.69
N VAL A 111 0.48 -3.49 2.25
CA VAL A 111 0.48 -3.02 3.64
C VAL A 111 0.67 -4.17 4.61
N GLY A 112 -0.04 -5.29 4.39
CA GLY A 112 0.07 -6.49 5.23
C GLY A 112 1.45 -7.16 5.22
N THR A 113 2.27 -6.91 4.20
CA THR A 113 3.65 -7.41 4.12
C THR A 113 4.68 -6.55 4.85
N ILE A 114 4.31 -5.37 5.36
CA ILE A 114 5.25 -4.53 6.09
C ILE A 114 5.57 -5.17 7.44
N GLU A 115 6.85 -5.44 7.67
CA GLU A 115 7.33 -5.94 8.94
C GLU A 115 7.45 -4.80 9.97
N PHE A 116 6.62 -4.87 11.01
CA PHE A 116 6.59 -3.87 12.09
C PHE A 116 7.72 -4.03 13.12
N SER A 117 8.48 -5.15 13.14
CA SER A 117 9.52 -5.32 14.15
C SER A 117 10.54 -6.43 13.88
N THR A 118 11.79 -6.11 14.20
CA THR A 118 12.65 -6.94 15.07
C THR A 118 12.71 -6.29 16.46
N LYS A 119 12.74 -7.07 17.56
CA LYS A 119 12.62 -6.54 18.94
C LYS A 119 13.80 -5.66 19.39
N GLU A 120 14.89 -5.71 18.63
CA GLU A 120 16.17 -5.09 18.96
C GLU A 120 16.26 -3.61 18.54
N GLU A 121 15.34 -3.13 17.70
CA GLU A 121 15.38 -1.75 17.21
C GLU A 121 14.55 -0.77 18.09
N PRO A 122 15.05 0.47 18.31
CA PRO A 122 14.28 1.52 18.97
C PRO A 122 12.95 1.80 18.24
N LEU A 123 11.89 2.10 19.00
CA LEU A 123 10.55 2.39 18.45
C LEU A 123 10.57 3.47 17.37
N VAL A 124 11.30 4.57 17.59
CA VAL A 124 11.40 5.68 16.63
C VAL A 124 11.95 5.22 15.28
N LYS A 125 12.94 4.31 15.30
CA LYS A 125 13.58 3.77 14.08
C LYS A 125 12.61 2.86 13.33
N ARG A 126 11.93 1.96 14.05
CA ARG A 126 10.89 1.07 13.49
C ARG A 126 9.75 1.87 12.89
N PHE A 127 9.25 2.87 13.62
CA PHE A 127 8.19 3.75 13.13
C PHE A 127 8.59 4.43 11.83
N ARG A 128 9.77 5.07 11.79
CA ARG A 128 10.27 5.72 10.58
C ARG A 128 10.38 4.75 9.39
N LYS A 129 10.84 3.52 9.60
CA LYS A 129 10.92 2.49 8.56
C LYS A 129 9.52 2.15 8.03
N VAL A 130 8.61 1.78 8.93
CA VAL A 130 7.23 1.42 8.59
C VAL A 130 6.52 2.54 7.85
N THR A 131 6.60 3.78 8.34
CA THR A 131 5.93 4.91 7.68
C THR A 131 6.53 5.24 6.32
N LYS A 132 7.84 5.02 6.13
CA LYS A 132 8.47 5.17 4.81
C LYS A 132 7.91 4.15 3.81
N ASP A 133 7.80 2.90 4.22
CA ASP A 133 7.26 1.82 3.39
C ASP A 133 5.77 2.06 3.09
N LEU A 134 4.98 2.45 4.10
CA LEU A 134 3.57 2.84 3.93
C LEU A 134 3.41 4.05 2.99
N THR A 135 4.26 5.07 3.11
CA THR A 135 4.24 6.22 2.19
C THR A 135 4.56 5.79 0.76
N SER A 136 5.50 4.86 0.57
CA SER A 136 5.80 4.32 -0.76
C SER A 136 4.62 3.57 -1.36
N ILE A 137 3.85 2.83 -0.55
CA ILE A 137 2.63 2.15 -1.00
C ILE A 137 1.54 3.17 -1.31
N ALA A 138 1.33 4.15 -0.44
CA ALA A 138 0.35 5.22 -0.61
C ALA A 138 0.55 5.99 -1.91
N ASN A 139 1.81 6.24 -2.29
CA ASN A 139 2.18 6.89 -3.55
C ASN A 139 2.25 5.92 -4.74
N GLY A 140 2.03 4.63 -4.53
CA GLY A 140 2.08 3.60 -5.56
C GLY A 140 0.90 3.62 -6.55
N GLY A 141 -0.09 4.48 -6.31
CA GLY A 141 -1.19 4.78 -7.22
C GLY A 141 -2.30 3.73 -7.30
N TYR A 142 -2.30 2.73 -6.41
CA TYR A 142 -3.31 1.66 -6.40
C TYR A 142 -4.74 2.19 -6.34
N LEU A 143 -4.95 3.27 -5.58
CA LEU A 143 -6.27 3.83 -5.30
C LEU A 143 -6.49 5.18 -6.00
N ASP A 144 -5.63 5.60 -6.93
CA ASP A 144 -5.72 6.92 -7.59
C ASP A 144 -6.97 7.11 -8.46
N TRP A 145 -7.68 6.01 -8.78
CA TRP A 145 -8.98 6.07 -9.43
C TRP A 145 -10.11 6.58 -8.50
N ILE A 146 -9.84 6.66 -7.20
CA ILE A 146 -10.72 7.25 -6.19
C ILE A 146 -10.29 8.71 -5.99
N SER A 147 -11.15 9.63 -6.45
CA SER A 147 -11.00 11.06 -6.23
C SER A 147 -11.87 11.49 -5.05
N LEU A 148 -11.26 12.06 -4.01
CA LEU A 148 -11.90 12.54 -2.78
C LEU A 148 -11.77 14.05 -2.64
#